data_AF-A0A645BCB2-F1
#
_entry.id   AF-A0A645BCB2-F1
#
_cell.length_a   1.000
_cell.length_b   1.000
_cell.length_c   1.000
_cell.angle_alpha   90.00
_cell.angle_beta   90.00
_cell.angle_gamma   90.00
#
_symmetry.space_group_name_H-M   'P 1'
#
loop_
_entity.id
_entity.type
_entity.pdbx_description
1 polymer ?
#
loop_
_entity_poly.entity_id
_entity_poly.type
_entity_poly.pdbx_seq_one_letter_code
_entity_poly.pdbx_strand_id
1 'polypeptide(L)'
;MNFGIQKFLFSLFIALAICLMLPLPGLAAPVIRGVPFDTNTTSSDEFCWDATTFGGFNYPVNKHKDFVASENWWGERLQYIEKDGQDELGKNNPGNHVIGEGELVYSTRPFSNKYEVVSGLGLNASEIPSELGGTSFYKLPWFGKPYVCVGNDSTRLANIVITQESSDKKELKAGDIWDLGKGYSLTVNQVDVEGDKVWFSLSKSGKEIESGIVNASGTEENKIFTATADFGNRTDQLYFVTCVDSVFSSATDSFAVFKYTWLIDKDSVLVIENGDEYQGFEVKEASKNGIVLTNSKSITLNLDKDKKNYFTDSWYFQTSDEGKGSTSPNGYIIYPATDIVVEDKNATKSAGNSTENTSMTSGLNKSEDVSPDYRAASSKTADSGEKNISKEDTEEAPSKLSGFGIFSGILGILICVTLRRKI
;
A
#
# COMPACT_ATOMS: atom_id res chain seq x y z
N MET A 1 -50.81 -43.48 19.00
CA MET A 1 -49.53 -42.86 18.61
C MET A 1 -48.61 -42.91 19.83
N ASN A 2 -47.38 -43.41 19.66
CA ASN A 2 -46.67 -44.21 20.65
C ASN A 2 -45.96 -43.35 21.73
N PHE A 3 -46.28 -43.56 23.01
CA PHE A 3 -45.75 -42.82 24.17
C PHE A 3 -44.21 -42.83 24.26
N GLY A 4 -43.55 -43.84 23.66
CA GLY A 4 -42.10 -43.94 23.59
C GLY A 4 -41.44 -42.92 22.66
N ILE A 5 -42.11 -42.51 21.58
CA ILE A 5 -41.57 -41.57 20.60
C ILE A 5 -41.54 -40.15 21.19
N GLN A 6 -42.54 -39.81 22.00
CA GLN A 6 -42.63 -38.51 22.64
C GLN A 6 -41.54 -38.32 23.71
N LYS A 7 -41.21 -39.36 24.49
CA LYS A 7 -40.08 -39.32 25.45
C LYS A 7 -38.72 -39.24 24.75
N PHE A 8 -38.56 -39.93 23.63
CA PHE A 8 -37.32 -39.89 22.85
C PHE A 8 -37.08 -38.51 22.23
N LEU A 9 -38.12 -37.89 21.66
CA LEU A 9 -38.07 -36.52 21.14
C LEU A 9 -37.81 -35.50 22.24
N PHE A 10 -38.41 -35.64 23.42
CA PHE A 10 -38.18 -34.73 24.54
C PHE A 10 -36.74 -34.83 25.08
N SER A 11 -36.19 -36.04 25.16
CA SER A 11 -34.79 -36.26 25.55
C SER A 11 -33.80 -35.72 24.51
N LEU A 12 -34.14 -35.82 23.22
CA LEU A 12 -33.33 -35.27 22.13
C LEU A 12 -33.34 -33.74 22.16
N PHE A 13 -34.49 -33.12 22.44
CA PHE A 13 -34.61 -31.65 22.58
C PHE A 13 -33.83 -31.12 23.80
N ILE A 14 -33.84 -31.83 24.93
CA ILE A 14 -33.05 -31.44 26.11
C ILE A 14 -31.55 -31.59 25.83
N ALA A 15 -31.12 -32.66 25.15
CA ALA A 15 -29.72 -32.84 24.77
C ALA A 15 -29.25 -31.77 23.76
N LEU A 16 -30.11 -31.38 22.80
CA LEU A 16 -29.82 -30.32 21.84
C LEU A 16 -29.74 -28.93 22.52
N ALA A 17 -30.62 -28.66 23.49
CA ALA A 17 -30.63 -27.43 24.27
C ALA A 17 -29.39 -27.31 25.19
N ILE A 18 -28.91 -28.42 25.77
CA ILE A 18 -27.66 -28.45 26.54
C ILE A 18 -26.45 -28.22 25.62
N CYS A 19 -26.46 -28.76 24.40
CA CYS A 19 -25.38 -28.56 23.41
C CYS A 19 -25.32 -27.10 22.90
N LEU A 20 -26.47 -26.40 22.84
CA LEU A 20 -26.56 -24.99 22.46
C LEU A 20 -26.21 -24.00 23.60
N MET A 21 -26.16 -24.49 24.85
CA MET A 21 -25.81 -23.70 26.04
C MET A 21 -24.34 -23.88 26.46
N LEU A 22 -23.60 -24.79 25.80
CA LEU A 22 -22.15 -24.80 25.92
C LEU A 22 -21.64 -23.55 25.22
N PRO A 23 -20.84 -22.69 25.90
CA PRO A 23 -20.17 -21.60 25.20
C PRO A 23 -19.40 -22.22 24.04
N LEU A 24 -19.58 -21.68 22.83
CA LEU A 24 -18.67 -22.00 21.73
C LEU A 24 -17.25 -21.86 22.29
N PRO A 25 -16.36 -22.84 22.11
CA PRO A 25 -14.95 -22.61 22.38
C PRO A 25 -14.59 -21.38 21.56
N GLY A 26 -14.32 -20.27 22.25
CA GLY A 26 -13.92 -19.03 21.61
C GLY A 26 -12.70 -19.37 20.79
N LEU A 27 -12.85 -19.42 19.46
CA LEU A 27 -11.71 -19.46 18.57
C LEU A 27 -10.98 -18.16 18.85
N ALA A 28 -9.88 -18.26 19.60
CA ALA A 28 -8.97 -17.13 19.77
C ALA A 28 -8.67 -16.60 18.37
N ALA A 29 -8.79 -15.28 18.19
CA ALA A 29 -8.41 -14.66 16.93
C ALA A 29 -7.00 -15.16 16.56
N PRO A 30 -6.74 -15.48 15.28
CA PRO A 30 -5.42 -15.96 14.92
C PRO A 30 -4.38 -14.88 15.27
N VAL A 31 -3.30 -15.30 15.92
CA VAL A 31 -2.26 -14.40 16.46
C VAL A 31 -1.02 -14.51 15.60
N ILE A 32 -0.45 -13.36 15.23
CA ILE A 32 0.90 -13.30 14.66
C ILE A 32 1.86 -12.99 15.81
N ARG A 33 2.79 -13.91 16.09
CA ARG A 33 3.77 -13.79 17.16
C ARG A 33 5.19 -13.60 16.62
N GLY A 34 6.01 -12.92 17.40
CA GLY A 34 7.45 -12.86 17.19
C GLY A 34 8.20 -14.06 17.77
N VAL A 35 9.51 -14.08 17.53
CA VAL A 35 10.44 -15.02 18.15
C VAL A 35 10.49 -14.76 19.66
N PRO A 36 10.34 -15.80 20.49
CA PRO A 36 10.43 -15.66 21.93
C PRO A 36 11.87 -15.53 22.41
N PHE A 37 12.06 -14.67 23.40
CA PHE A 37 13.28 -14.60 24.21
C PHE A 37 13.03 -15.15 25.61
N ASP A 38 14.05 -15.80 26.16
CA ASP A 38 14.07 -16.28 27.54
C ASP A 38 14.93 -15.33 28.38
N THR A 39 14.30 -14.64 29.32
CA THR A 39 15.00 -13.64 30.15
C THR A 39 16.12 -14.25 30.99
N ASN A 40 16.17 -15.58 31.16
CA ASN A 40 17.27 -16.24 31.84
C ASN A 40 18.58 -16.31 31.06
N THR A 41 18.51 -16.25 29.73
CA THR A 41 19.67 -16.51 28.87
C THR A 41 19.98 -15.36 27.93
N THR A 42 18.97 -14.56 27.59
CA THR A 42 19.10 -13.45 26.65
C THR A 42 19.78 -12.26 27.33
N SER A 43 20.82 -11.72 26.70
CA SER A 43 21.46 -10.46 27.12
C SER A 43 20.54 -9.28 26.80
N SER A 44 20.62 -8.18 27.55
CA SER A 44 19.75 -7.00 27.33
C SER A 44 19.84 -6.43 25.91
N ASP A 45 21.02 -6.43 25.31
CA ASP A 45 21.28 -5.95 23.96
C ASP A 45 20.82 -6.92 22.84
N GLU A 46 20.36 -8.12 23.21
CA GLU A 46 19.87 -9.12 22.26
C GLU A 46 18.34 -9.05 22.02
N PHE A 47 17.60 -8.29 22.83
CA PHE A 47 16.16 -8.11 22.66
C PHE A 47 15.85 -7.20 21.47
N CYS A 48 15.86 -7.79 20.28
CA CYS A 48 15.59 -7.14 19.01
C CYS A 48 14.66 -8.00 18.16
N TRP A 49 13.61 -7.38 17.64
CA TRP A 49 12.74 -7.95 16.63
C TRP A 49 12.80 -7.12 15.36
N ASP A 50 12.86 -7.81 14.24
CA ASP A 50 12.86 -7.31 12.88
C ASP A 50 11.81 -8.06 12.04
N ALA A 51 11.72 -7.74 10.75
CA ALA A 51 10.71 -8.30 9.87
C ALA A 51 10.78 -9.83 9.68
N THR A 52 11.88 -10.47 10.08
CA THR A 52 12.01 -11.95 10.04
C THR A 52 11.68 -12.62 11.36
N THR A 53 11.75 -11.85 12.45
CA THR A 53 11.53 -12.33 13.81
C THR A 53 10.22 -11.83 14.41
N PHE A 54 9.50 -10.92 13.75
CA PHE A 54 8.13 -10.56 14.09
C PHE A 54 7.26 -10.34 12.84
N GLY A 55 6.31 -11.25 12.61
CA GLY A 55 5.43 -11.20 11.44
C GLY A 55 4.42 -10.04 11.41
N GLY A 56 4.35 -9.23 12.49
CA GLY A 56 3.56 -8.00 12.50
C GLY A 56 4.16 -6.88 11.67
N PHE A 57 5.45 -6.97 11.32
CA PHE A 57 6.14 -5.99 10.49
C PHE A 57 5.93 -6.23 9.00
N ASN A 58 6.06 -5.15 8.22
CA ASN A 58 6.06 -5.24 6.77
C ASN A 58 7.31 -5.96 6.26
N TYR A 59 7.12 -7.00 5.44
CA TYR A 59 8.22 -7.79 4.88
C TYR A 59 8.02 -8.08 3.37
N PRO A 60 8.71 -7.36 2.47
CA PRO A 60 8.71 -7.67 1.05
C PRO A 60 9.63 -8.87 0.74
N VAL A 61 9.03 -9.96 0.26
CA VAL A 61 9.68 -11.28 0.05
C VAL A 61 10.95 -11.20 -0.81
N ASN A 62 11.03 -10.28 -1.76
CA ASN A 62 12.15 -10.15 -2.69
C ASN A 62 13.29 -9.22 -2.22
N LYS A 63 13.30 -8.78 -0.95
CA LYS A 63 14.31 -7.86 -0.39
C LYS A 63 14.89 -8.34 0.95
N HIS A 64 14.89 -9.65 1.17
CA HIS A 64 15.34 -10.26 2.43
C HIS A 64 16.66 -9.67 2.96
N LYS A 65 17.70 -9.66 2.11
CA LYS A 65 19.06 -9.24 2.48
C LYS A 65 19.10 -7.84 3.09
N ASP A 66 18.34 -6.91 2.55
CA ASP A 66 18.33 -5.51 2.98
C ASP A 66 17.53 -5.33 4.29
N PHE A 67 16.52 -6.16 4.54
CA PHE A 67 15.72 -6.12 5.77
C PHE A 67 16.44 -6.74 6.98
N VAL A 68 17.36 -7.70 6.75
CA VAL A 68 18.15 -8.35 7.82
C VAL A 68 19.58 -7.83 7.94
N ALA A 69 19.97 -6.81 7.18
CA ALA A 69 21.33 -6.27 7.22
C ALA A 69 21.66 -5.67 8.60
N SER A 70 22.91 -5.78 9.06
CA SER A 70 23.32 -5.14 10.32
C SER A 70 23.30 -3.61 10.22
N GLU A 71 23.74 -3.10 9.07
CA GLU A 71 23.83 -1.67 8.73
C GLU A 71 22.97 -1.35 7.51
N ASN A 72 22.52 -0.10 7.39
CA ASN A 72 21.71 0.38 6.25
C ASN A 72 20.49 -0.49 5.95
N TRP A 73 19.94 -1.11 6.99
CA TRP A 73 18.78 -1.98 6.91
C TRP A 73 17.51 -1.22 6.53
N TRP A 74 16.52 -1.97 6.04
CA TRP A 74 15.20 -1.49 5.63
C TRP A 74 14.09 -2.03 6.51
N GLY A 75 12.96 -1.32 6.54
CA GLY A 75 11.75 -1.79 7.21
C GLY A 75 11.66 -1.33 8.65
N GLU A 76 11.27 -2.24 9.54
CA GLU A 76 10.94 -1.94 10.94
C GLU A 76 11.82 -2.75 11.90
N ARG A 77 12.11 -2.15 13.05
CA ARG A 77 12.73 -2.81 14.19
C ARG A 77 12.09 -2.37 15.49
N LEU A 78 11.91 -3.31 16.41
CA LEU A 78 11.56 -3.08 17.80
C LEU A 78 12.71 -3.60 18.66
N GLN A 79 13.29 -2.75 19.47
CA GLN A 79 14.48 -3.06 20.27
C GLN A 79 14.26 -2.59 21.70
N TYR A 80 14.72 -3.38 22.66
CA TYR A 80 14.94 -2.88 24.00
C TYR A 80 16.38 -2.35 24.12
N ILE A 81 16.53 -1.17 24.72
CA ILE A 81 17.80 -0.52 24.98
C ILE A 81 17.78 -0.03 26.42
N GLU A 82 18.56 -0.70 27.26
CA GLU A 82 18.83 -0.32 28.65
C GLU A 82 19.48 1.09 28.70
N LYS A 83 18.91 1.99 29.51
CA LYS A 83 19.35 3.40 29.58
C LYS A 83 19.67 3.91 30.97
N ASP A 84 19.03 3.41 32.00
CA ASP A 84 19.13 3.97 33.35
C ASP A 84 20.01 3.13 34.31
N GLY A 85 20.45 1.96 33.85
CA GLY A 85 21.22 0.98 34.58
C GLY A 85 20.47 0.33 35.73
N GLN A 86 19.15 0.51 35.80
CA GLN A 86 18.24 -0.09 36.76
C GLN A 86 17.35 -1.09 36.02
N ASP A 87 16.94 -2.15 36.71
CA ASP A 87 15.89 -3.02 36.18
C ASP A 87 16.15 -3.53 34.75
N GLU A 88 17.40 -3.94 34.45
CA GLU A 88 17.78 -4.43 33.12
C GLU A 88 16.95 -5.68 32.72
N LEU A 89 16.32 -5.68 31.55
CA LEU A 89 15.67 -6.87 31.02
C LEU A 89 16.72 -7.87 30.52
N GLY A 90 16.68 -9.11 31.03
CA GLY A 90 17.53 -10.20 30.54
C GLY A 90 18.29 -10.92 31.64
N LYS A 91 19.32 -11.69 31.25
CA LYS A 91 19.98 -12.69 32.10
C LYS A 91 20.59 -12.16 33.40
N ASN A 92 20.91 -10.87 33.45
CA ASN A 92 21.46 -10.22 34.65
C ASN A 92 20.38 -9.93 35.69
N ASN A 93 19.14 -9.72 35.26
CA ASN A 93 17.97 -9.54 36.12
C ASN A 93 16.73 -10.25 35.52
N PRO A 94 16.71 -11.59 35.54
CA PRO A 94 15.75 -12.38 34.78
C PRO A 94 14.29 -12.19 35.22
N GLY A 95 14.07 -11.73 36.46
CA GLY A 95 12.74 -11.43 37.00
C GLY A 95 12.27 -10.00 36.77
N ASN A 96 13.09 -9.14 36.16
CA ASN A 96 12.64 -7.80 35.82
C ASN A 96 11.48 -7.88 34.81
N HIS A 97 10.43 -7.12 35.08
CA HIS A 97 9.24 -7.03 34.27
C HIS A 97 8.81 -5.57 34.07
N VAL A 98 9.76 -4.64 34.14
CA VAL A 98 9.55 -3.22 33.85
C VAL A 98 10.47 -2.82 32.71
N ILE A 99 9.91 -2.23 31.67
CA ILE A 99 10.67 -1.55 30.62
C ILE A 99 10.55 -0.05 30.93
N GLY A 100 11.67 0.61 31.20
CA GLY A 100 11.74 2.02 31.54
C GLY A 100 11.24 2.94 30.42
N GLU A 101 11.00 4.20 30.78
CA GLU A 101 10.68 5.23 29.79
C GLU A 101 11.82 5.37 28.78
N GLY A 102 11.49 5.32 27.50
CA GLY A 102 12.45 5.48 26.43
C GLY A 102 13.30 4.23 26.11
N GLU A 103 13.10 3.11 26.82
CA GLU A 103 13.91 1.89 26.65
C GLU A 103 13.36 0.96 25.57
N LEU A 104 12.07 1.04 25.25
CA LEU A 104 11.50 0.36 24.08
C LEU A 104 11.59 1.30 22.88
N VAL A 105 12.41 0.91 21.90
CA VAL A 105 12.74 1.71 20.72
C VAL A 105 12.12 1.07 19.48
N TYR A 106 11.22 1.79 18.82
CA TYR A 106 10.69 1.44 17.52
C TYR A 106 11.40 2.30 16.45
N SER A 107 12.00 1.66 15.46
CA SER A 107 12.71 2.33 14.36
C SER A 107 12.18 1.86 13.03
N THR A 108 12.08 2.79 12.07
CA THR A 108 11.65 2.46 10.71
C THR A 108 12.44 3.21 9.65
N ARG A 109 12.74 2.54 8.53
CA ARG A 109 13.55 3.04 7.42
C ARG A 109 12.90 2.77 6.07
N PRO A 110 13.05 3.69 5.12
CA PRO A 110 12.45 3.54 3.80
C PRO A 110 13.17 2.47 2.98
N PHE A 111 12.45 1.87 2.04
CA PHE A 111 12.98 0.94 1.06
C PHE A 111 12.48 1.29 -0.34
N SER A 112 13.32 1.06 -1.35
CA SER A 112 13.04 1.48 -2.72
C SER A 112 12.12 0.49 -3.45
N ASN A 113 11.17 0.99 -4.23
CA ASN A 113 10.30 0.23 -5.12
C ASN A 113 10.38 0.83 -6.52
N LYS A 114 10.64 0.00 -7.52
CA LYS A 114 10.68 0.46 -8.91
C LYS A 114 9.28 0.90 -9.35
N TYR A 115 9.22 1.95 -10.15
CA TYR A 115 8.00 2.26 -10.89
C TYR A 115 7.80 1.22 -12.00
N GLU A 116 6.62 0.61 -12.04
CA GLU A 116 6.31 -0.40 -13.07
C GLU A 116 6.35 0.18 -14.49
N VAL A 117 6.08 1.48 -14.67
CA VAL A 117 6.21 2.13 -15.98
C VAL A 117 7.65 2.15 -16.47
N VAL A 118 8.63 2.32 -15.56
CA VAL A 118 10.05 2.35 -15.91
C VAL A 118 10.54 0.95 -16.28
N SER A 119 10.26 -0.05 -15.45
CA SER A 119 10.67 -1.43 -15.73
C SER A 119 9.89 -2.08 -16.87
N GLY A 120 8.59 -1.77 -16.97
CA GLY A 120 7.68 -2.36 -17.95
C GLY A 120 7.87 -1.83 -19.38
N LEU A 121 8.34 -0.59 -19.53
CA LEU A 121 8.72 -0.02 -20.84
C LEU A 121 10.22 -0.12 -21.13
N GLY A 122 11.04 -0.50 -20.13
CA GLY A 122 12.49 -0.58 -20.30
C GLY A 122 13.17 0.78 -20.52
N LEU A 123 12.64 1.83 -19.88
CA LEU A 123 13.10 3.21 -20.08
C LEU A 123 14.55 3.39 -19.62
N ASN A 124 15.34 4.06 -20.46
CA ASN A 124 16.67 4.53 -20.11
C ASN A 124 16.60 5.87 -19.38
N ALA A 125 17.72 6.32 -18.81
CA ALA A 125 17.77 7.54 -18.00
C ALA A 125 17.26 8.81 -18.73
N SER A 126 17.41 8.87 -20.06
CA SER A 126 16.91 9.99 -20.87
C SER A 126 15.42 9.93 -21.19
N GLU A 127 14.78 8.79 -21.00
CA GLU A 127 13.36 8.53 -21.33
C GLU A 127 12.46 8.53 -20.09
N ILE A 128 13.06 8.59 -18.89
CA ILE A 128 12.32 8.67 -17.63
C ILE A 128 11.81 10.11 -17.47
N PRO A 129 10.49 10.32 -17.34
CA PRO A 129 9.97 11.66 -17.11
C PRO A 129 10.55 12.26 -15.83
N SER A 130 10.92 13.54 -15.89
CA SER A 130 11.66 14.22 -14.83
C SER A 130 10.90 14.23 -13.50
N GLU A 131 9.56 14.22 -13.58
CA GLU A 131 8.62 14.26 -12.46
C GLU A 131 8.68 12.97 -11.62
N LEU A 132 9.15 11.85 -12.19
CA LEU A 132 9.33 10.61 -11.42
C LEU A 132 10.48 10.72 -10.41
N GLY A 133 11.41 11.66 -10.61
CA GLY A 133 12.58 11.85 -9.75
C GLY A 133 13.55 10.65 -9.74
N GLY A 134 13.41 9.72 -10.69
CA GLY A 134 14.26 8.53 -10.83
C GLY A 134 13.48 7.27 -11.23
N THR A 135 14.10 6.11 -11.04
CA THR A 135 13.52 4.80 -11.42
C THR A 135 12.58 4.22 -10.37
N SER A 136 12.58 4.78 -9.16
CA SER A 136 11.96 4.19 -7.98
C SER A 136 11.32 5.25 -7.09
N PHE A 137 10.23 4.87 -6.43
CA PHE A 137 9.68 5.56 -5.28
C PHE A 137 10.09 4.82 -4.00
N TYR A 138 9.94 5.45 -2.85
CA TYR A 138 10.29 4.84 -1.57
C TYR A 138 9.03 4.53 -0.76
N LYS A 139 9.01 3.35 -0.15
CA LYS A 139 8.01 2.97 0.83
C LYS A 139 8.62 2.97 2.22
N LEU A 140 7.85 3.35 3.22
CA LEU A 140 8.22 3.22 4.63
C LEU A 140 7.08 2.54 5.38
N PRO A 141 7.35 1.43 6.08
CA PRO A 141 6.35 0.85 6.98
C PRO A 141 6.19 1.71 8.23
N TRP A 142 4.95 1.94 8.61
CA TRP A 142 4.58 2.66 9.81
C TRP A 142 3.64 1.77 10.62
N PHE A 143 4.18 1.11 11.64
CA PHE A 143 3.49 0.15 12.50
C PHE A 143 2.83 -0.98 11.69
N GLY A 144 3.64 -1.68 10.87
CA GLY A 144 3.25 -2.80 10.03
C GLY A 144 2.59 -2.42 8.70
N LYS A 145 2.12 -1.17 8.55
CA LYS A 145 1.42 -0.71 7.34
C LYS A 145 2.37 0.08 6.42
N PRO A 146 2.50 -0.28 5.13
CA PRO A 146 3.37 0.44 4.21
C PRO A 146 2.73 1.74 3.71
N TYR A 147 3.53 2.81 3.69
CA TYR A 147 3.21 4.12 3.10
C TYR A 147 4.24 4.49 2.04
N VAL A 148 3.93 5.46 1.17
CA VAL A 148 4.89 6.06 0.23
C VAL A 148 5.51 7.30 0.88
N CYS A 149 6.84 7.42 0.78
CA CYS A 149 7.58 8.62 1.20
C CYS A 149 7.46 9.70 0.12
N VAL A 150 6.67 10.74 0.40
CA VAL A 150 6.47 11.88 -0.51
C VAL A 150 7.79 12.64 -0.64
N GLY A 151 8.27 12.86 -1.87
CA GLY A 151 9.51 13.59 -2.12
C GLY A 151 10.76 12.89 -1.58
N ASN A 152 10.74 11.56 -1.48
CA ASN A 152 11.81 10.75 -0.90
C ASN A 152 12.14 11.16 0.55
N ASP A 153 11.10 11.55 1.30
CA ASP A 153 11.21 12.00 2.68
C ASP A 153 10.38 11.10 3.61
N SER A 154 11.06 10.35 4.47
CA SER A 154 10.43 9.45 5.46
C SER A 154 9.54 10.18 6.48
N THR A 155 9.65 11.51 6.60
CA THR A 155 8.80 12.33 7.48
C THR A 155 7.48 12.74 6.83
N ARG A 156 7.21 12.32 5.59
CA ARG A 156 6.00 12.65 4.81
C ARG A 156 5.44 11.39 4.17
N LEU A 157 4.38 10.86 4.74
CA LEU A 157 3.83 9.56 4.35
C LEU A 157 2.45 9.70 3.70
N ALA A 158 2.29 9.16 2.50
CA ALA A 158 1.02 9.09 1.80
C ALA A 158 0.57 7.64 1.62
N ASN A 159 -0.74 7.42 1.63
CA ASN A 159 -1.28 6.11 1.30
C ASN A 159 -1.19 5.87 -0.21
N ILE A 160 -0.82 4.65 -0.58
CA ILE A 160 -0.98 4.18 -1.94
C ILE A 160 -2.47 3.94 -2.23
N VAL A 161 -2.95 4.43 -3.36
CA VAL A 161 -4.34 4.27 -3.81
C VAL A 161 -4.42 3.09 -4.76
N ILE A 162 -3.56 3.08 -5.77
CA ILE A 162 -3.46 1.97 -6.72
C ILE A 162 -2.01 1.80 -7.20
N THR A 163 -1.65 0.54 -7.42
CA THR A 163 -0.50 0.13 -8.23
C THR A 163 -0.96 -1.00 -9.12
N GLN A 164 -0.90 -0.82 -10.44
CA GLN A 164 -1.05 -1.92 -11.37
C GLN A 164 0.18 -2.80 -11.36
N GLU A 165 -0.02 -4.12 -11.37
CA GLU A 165 1.05 -5.08 -11.62
C GLU A 165 1.48 -5.01 -13.10
N SER A 166 2.66 -5.54 -13.43
CA SER A 166 3.24 -5.41 -14.77
C SER A 166 2.39 -6.07 -15.89
N SER A 167 1.62 -7.10 -15.54
CA SER A 167 0.68 -7.78 -16.44
C SER A 167 -0.69 -7.11 -16.53
N ASP A 168 -1.03 -6.22 -15.61
CA ASP A 168 -2.35 -5.62 -15.55
C ASP A 168 -2.59 -4.70 -16.74
N LYS A 169 -3.83 -4.70 -17.22
CA LYS A 169 -4.32 -3.81 -18.26
C LYS A 169 -5.71 -3.31 -17.89
N LYS A 170 -5.98 -2.05 -18.18
CA LYS A 170 -7.32 -1.48 -18.07
C LYS A 170 -7.76 -0.92 -19.41
N GLU A 171 -8.75 -1.56 -20.02
CA GLU A 171 -9.43 -1.04 -21.20
C GLU A 171 -10.58 -0.11 -20.78
N LEU A 172 -10.69 1.04 -21.46
CA LEU A 172 -11.75 2.04 -21.24
C LEU A 172 -12.21 2.63 -22.58
N LYS A 173 -13.53 2.62 -22.81
CA LYS A 173 -14.17 3.33 -23.93
C LYS A 173 -14.38 4.80 -23.60
N ALA A 174 -14.63 5.61 -24.62
CA ALA A 174 -15.05 7.00 -24.40
C ALA A 174 -16.33 7.07 -23.54
N GLY A 175 -16.29 7.87 -22.48
CA GLY A 175 -17.31 7.99 -21.45
C GLY A 175 -17.16 7.02 -20.27
N ASP A 176 -16.28 6.01 -20.36
CA ASP A 176 -16.06 5.08 -19.24
C ASP A 176 -15.31 5.75 -18.10
N ILE A 177 -15.69 5.37 -16.87
CA ILE A 177 -15.08 5.82 -15.63
C ILE A 177 -14.41 4.63 -14.95
N TRP A 178 -13.12 4.77 -14.67
CA TRP A 178 -12.36 3.85 -13.84
C TRP A 178 -12.25 4.40 -12.42
N ASP A 179 -12.92 3.75 -11.47
CA ASP A 179 -12.68 3.99 -10.04
C ASP A 179 -11.31 3.46 -9.65
N LEU A 180 -10.42 4.37 -9.24
CA LEU A 180 -9.07 4.07 -8.78
C LEU A 180 -9.03 3.82 -7.26
N GLY A 181 -10.11 4.15 -6.55
CA GLY A 181 -10.23 4.07 -5.10
C GLY A 181 -10.03 5.41 -4.40
N LYS A 182 -10.46 5.49 -3.13
CA LYS A 182 -10.41 6.70 -2.29
C LYS A 182 -10.99 7.96 -2.95
N GLY A 183 -12.01 7.78 -3.80
CA GLY A 183 -12.67 8.88 -4.53
C GLY A 183 -11.87 9.42 -5.72
N TYR A 184 -10.75 8.79 -6.10
CA TYR A 184 -10.09 9.08 -7.36
C TYR A 184 -10.71 8.29 -8.50
N SER A 185 -10.85 8.91 -9.66
CA SER A 185 -11.33 8.23 -10.86
C SER A 185 -10.69 8.79 -12.12
N LEU A 186 -10.47 7.92 -13.11
CA LEU A 186 -10.03 8.31 -14.45
C LEU A 186 -11.18 8.15 -15.43
N THR A 187 -11.47 9.19 -16.21
CA THR A 187 -12.52 9.17 -17.25
C THR A 187 -11.89 9.34 -18.61
N VAL A 188 -12.17 8.43 -19.55
CA VAL A 188 -11.78 8.65 -20.96
C VAL A 188 -12.81 9.58 -21.58
N ASN A 189 -12.40 10.81 -21.89
CA ASN A 189 -13.30 11.82 -22.46
C ASN A 189 -13.53 11.54 -23.94
N GLN A 190 -12.44 11.29 -24.67
CA GLN A 190 -12.50 11.09 -26.12
C GLN A 190 -11.30 10.29 -26.62
N VAL A 191 -11.52 9.54 -27.69
CA VAL A 191 -10.48 8.89 -28.49
C VAL A 191 -10.45 9.56 -29.87
N ASP A 192 -9.26 9.84 -30.38
CA ASP A 192 -9.08 10.45 -31.70
C ASP A 192 -9.60 9.53 -32.81
N VAL A 193 -10.07 10.13 -33.90
CA VAL A 193 -10.58 9.44 -35.09
C VAL A 193 -9.50 8.57 -35.72
N GLU A 194 -8.26 9.05 -35.72
CA GLU A 194 -7.08 8.30 -36.20
C GLU A 194 -6.71 7.12 -35.29
N GLY A 195 -7.21 7.10 -34.05
CA GLY A 195 -6.98 6.02 -33.08
C GLY A 195 -5.58 6.00 -32.48
N ASP A 196 -4.85 7.11 -32.52
CA ASP A 196 -3.50 7.23 -31.96
C ASP A 196 -3.46 8.02 -30.65
N LYS A 197 -4.44 8.91 -30.42
CA LYS A 197 -4.52 9.78 -29.24
C LYS A 197 -5.76 9.53 -28.39
N VAL A 198 -5.59 9.68 -27.08
CA VAL A 198 -6.69 9.65 -26.10
C VAL A 198 -6.64 10.90 -25.22
N TRP A 199 -7.81 11.49 -24.98
CA TRP A 199 -8.02 12.51 -23.96
C TRP A 199 -8.75 11.90 -22.77
N PHE A 200 -8.17 12.05 -21.58
CA PHE A 200 -8.77 11.61 -20.33
C PHE A 200 -8.63 12.67 -19.24
N SER A 201 -9.45 12.56 -18.20
CA SER A 201 -9.41 13.39 -17.00
C SER A 201 -9.24 12.54 -15.76
N LEU A 202 -8.39 13.00 -14.84
CA LEU A 202 -8.30 12.49 -13.48
C LEU A 202 -9.15 13.38 -12.57
N SER A 203 -10.00 12.76 -11.76
CA SER A 203 -10.89 13.46 -10.83
C SER A 203 -10.70 12.96 -9.40
N LYS A 204 -10.97 13.84 -8.43
CA LYS A 204 -11.08 13.52 -7.00
C LYS A 204 -12.44 13.99 -6.50
N SER A 205 -13.22 13.07 -5.95
CA SER A 205 -14.58 13.35 -5.44
C SER A 205 -15.47 14.05 -6.48
N GLY A 206 -15.39 13.62 -7.74
CA GLY A 206 -16.15 14.15 -8.85
C GLY A 206 -15.67 15.49 -9.41
N LYS A 207 -14.62 16.10 -8.84
CA LYS A 207 -13.99 17.30 -9.37
C LYS A 207 -12.75 16.92 -10.18
N GLU A 208 -12.66 17.39 -11.42
CA GLU A 208 -11.46 17.26 -12.23
C GLU A 208 -10.29 17.96 -11.53
N ILE A 209 -9.18 17.22 -11.39
CA ILE A 209 -7.92 17.71 -10.83
C ILE A 209 -6.83 17.78 -11.89
N GLU A 210 -6.93 16.98 -12.95
CA GLU A 210 -5.96 16.95 -14.03
C GLU A 210 -6.61 16.44 -15.33
N SER A 211 -6.07 16.83 -16.49
CA SER A 211 -6.48 16.24 -17.78
C SER A 211 -5.27 16.10 -18.71
N GLY A 212 -5.27 15.06 -19.53
CA GLY A 212 -4.13 14.71 -20.39
C GLY A 212 -4.57 14.26 -21.77
N ILE A 213 -3.82 14.68 -22.78
CA ILE A 213 -3.90 14.13 -24.14
C ILE A 213 -2.61 13.35 -24.38
N VAL A 214 -2.72 12.06 -24.64
CA VAL A 214 -1.56 11.15 -24.79
C VAL A 214 -1.60 10.51 -26.17
N ASN A 215 -0.44 10.47 -26.85
CA ASN A 215 -0.28 9.81 -28.15
C ASN A 215 0.38 8.44 -27.96
N ALA A 216 -0.40 7.38 -28.17
CA ALA A 216 0.03 5.99 -28.04
C ALA A 216 0.89 5.48 -29.21
N SER A 217 0.97 6.22 -30.32
CA SER A 217 1.80 5.88 -31.48
C SER A 217 3.21 6.50 -31.47
N GLY A 218 3.51 7.31 -30.44
CA GLY A 218 4.79 8.01 -30.28
C GLY A 218 5.91 7.15 -29.68
N THR A 219 6.94 7.84 -29.16
CA THR A 219 7.98 7.21 -28.32
C THR A 219 7.37 6.66 -27.03
N GLU A 220 8.09 5.79 -26.31
CA GLU A 220 7.59 5.27 -25.02
C GLU A 220 7.33 6.38 -24.00
N GLU A 221 8.13 7.45 -24.03
CA GLU A 221 7.91 8.66 -23.22
C GLU A 221 6.56 9.32 -23.53
N ASN A 222 6.20 9.45 -24.82
CA ASN A 222 4.94 10.09 -25.24
C ASN A 222 3.69 9.34 -24.78
N LYS A 223 3.83 8.08 -24.36
CA LYS A 223 2.74 7.26 -23.82
C LYS A 223 2.52 7.48 -22.33
N ILE A 224 3.44 8.15 -21.64
CA ILE A 224 3.41 8.34 -20.20
C ILE A 224 2.74 9.67 -19.88
N PHE A 225 1.84 9.65 -18.91
CA PHE A 225 1.28 10.84 -18.30
C PHE A 225 1.62 10.88 -16.82
N THR A 226 2.11 12.02 -16.36
CA THR A 226 2.43 12.29 -14.96
C THR A 226 1.61 13.47 -14.46
N ALA A 227 1.28 13.47 -13.17
CA ALA A 227 0.71 14.64 -12.51
C ALA A 227 1.43 14.93 -11.20
N THR A 228 1.77 16.20 -11.02
CA THR A 228 2.41 16.74 -9.83
C THR A 228 1.52 17.79 -9.17
N ALA A 229 1.68 17.99 -7.87
CA ALA A 229 0.98 19.05 -7.14
C ALA A 229 1.75 19.45 -5.88
N ASP A 230 1.39 20.60 -5.32
CA ASP A 230 1.90 21.04 -4.03
C ASP A 230 1.11 20.36 -2.90
N PHE A 231 1.76 19.52 -2.11
CA PHE A 231 1.18 18.85 -0.94
C PHE A 231 2.26 18.34 0.01
N GLY A 232 1.88 17.97 1.24
CA GLY A 232 2.82 17.49 2.26
C GLY A 232 3.90 18.52 2.64
N ASN A 233 3.57 19.81 2.52
CA ASN A 233 4.50 20.95 2.70
C ASN A 233 5.69 20.93 1.73
N ARG A 234 5.47 20.44 0.50
CA ARG A 234 6.44 20.40 -0.60
C ARG A 234 5.77 20.84 -1.91
N THR A 235 6.56 21.31 -2.85
CA THR A 235 6.09 21.72 -4.19
C THR A 235 6.32 20.62 -5.22
N ASP A 236 5.53 20.60 -6.29
CA ASP A 236 5.77 19.74 -7.47
C ASP A 236 5.95 18.25 -7.14
N GLN A 237 5.18 17.72 -6.20
CA GLN A 237 5.29 16.32 -5.79
C GLN A 237 4.49 15.43 -6.73
N LEU A 238 5.11 14.37 -7.26
CA LEU A 238 4.42 13.36 -8.06
C LEU A 238 3.34 12.68 -7.21
N TYR A 239 2.12 12.63 -7.72
CA TYR A 239 1.05 11.85 -7.11
C TYR A 239 0.40 10.84 -8.05
N PHE A 240 0.55 11.01 -9.36
CA PHE A 240 -0.05 10.13 -10.36
C PHE A 240 0.88 9.88 -11.54
N VAL A 241 0.95 8.64 -11.99
CA VAL A 241 1.54 8.26 -13.28
C VAL A 241 0.71 7.16 -13.92
N THR A 242 0.57 7.21 -15.24
CA THR A 242 -0.04 6.13 -16.03
C THR A 242 0.59 6.06 -17.42
N CYS A 243 0.55 4.89 -18.03
CA CYS A 243 0.93 4.69 -19.43
C CYS A 243 -0.31 4.35 -20.27
N VAL A 244 -0.44 4.97 -21.44
CA VAL A 244 -1.40 4.57 -22.47
C VAL A 244 -0.70 3.61 -23.43
N ASP A 245 -0.89 2.31 -23.20
CA ASP A 245 -0.26 1.20 -23.93
C ASP A 245 -0.69 1.19 -25.40
N SER A 246 -1.99 1.39 -25.64
CA SER A 246 -2.56 1.46 -26.98
C SER A 246 -3.87 2.24 -26.99
N VAL A 247 -4.18 2.80 -28.15
CA VAL A 247 -5.48 3.39 -28.47
C VAL A 247 -6.00 2.65 -29.70
N PHE A 248 -7.30 2.39 -29.72
CA PHE A 248 -7.98 1.74 -30.82
C PHE A 248 -9.20 2.57 -31.20
N SER A 249 -9.39 2.75 -32.51
CA SER A 249 -10.56 3.42 -33.06
C SER A 249 -11.04 2.69 -34.31
N SER A 250 -12.34 2.44 -34.38
CA SER A 250 -13.04 1.81 -35.49
C SER A 250 -14.38 2.49 -35.71
N ALA A 251 -15.12 2.08 -36.74
CA ALA A 251 -16.43 2.66 -37.05
C ALA A 251 -17.47 2.48 -35.94
N THR A 252 -17.31 1.48 -35.07
CA THR A 252 -18.29 1.13 -34.02
C THR A 252 -17.76 1.21 -32.61
N ASP A 253 -16.44 1.10 -32.43
CA ASP A 253 -15.80 1.03 -31.13
C ASP A 253 -14.51 1.85 -31.10
N SER A 254 -14.33 2.60 -30.02
CA SER A 254 -13.06 3.25 -29.69
C SER A 254 -12.76 3.08 -28.20
N PHE A 255 -11.51 2.76 -27.88
CA PHE A 255 -11.05 2.55 -26.52
C PHE A 255 -9.56 2.86 -26.37
N ALA A 256 -9.14 3.04 -25.13
CA ALA A 256 -7.74 3.13 -24.75
C ALA A 256 -7.40 2.07 -23.70
N VAL A 257 -6.16 1.57 -23.75
CA VAL A 257 -5.64 0.60 -22.80
C VAL A 257 -4.60 1.28 -21.92
N PHE A 258 -4.86 1.31 -20.62
CA PHE A 258 -3.98 1.87 -19.60
C PHE A 258 -3.20 0.77 -18.89
N LYS A 259 -1.91 1.04 -18.67
CA LYS A 259 -0.97 0.19 -17.93
C LYS A 259 -0.15 1.01 -16.94
N TYR A 260 0.45 0.30 -15.99
CA TYR A 260 1.44 0.84 -15.05
C TYR A 260 0.93 2.04 -14.24
N THR A 261 -0.39 2.11 -14.01
CA THR A 261 -0.99 3.18 -13.20
C THR A 261 -0.52 3.08 -11.76
N TRP A 262 0.00 4.18 -11.25
CA TRP A 262 0.41 4.36 -9.85
C TRP A 262 -0.15 5.67 -9.33
N LEU A 263 -0.75 5.64 -8.14
CA LEU A 263 -1.41 6.79 -7.53
C LEU A 263 -1.23 6.76 -6.02
N ILE A 264 -0.93 7.93 -5.43
CA ILE A 264 -0.99 8.16 -3.99
C ILE A 264 -2.05 9.19 -3.63
N ASP A 265 -2.56 9.10 -2.41
CA ASP A 265 -3.58 10.00 -1.88
C ASP A 265 -2.95 11.31 -1.41
N LYS A 266 -2.88 12.29 -2.32
CA LYS A 266 -2.23 13.59 -2.06
C LYS A 266 -2.94 14.44 -1.01
N ASP A 267 -4.22 14.18 -0.74
CA ASP A 267 -5.04 14.98 0.18
C ASP A 267 -4.90 14.53 1.65
N SER A 268 -4.23 13.40 1.91
CA SER A 268 -4.06 12.83 3.25
C SER A 268 -2.62 12.38 3.50
N VAL A 269 -1.73 13.37 3.63
CA VAL A 269 -0.32 13.15 3.97
C VAL A 269 -0.13 13.25 5.48
N LEU A 270 0.46 12.21 6.06
CA LEU A 270 0.96 12.23 7.43
C LEU A 270 2.32 12.94 7.45
N VAL A 271 2.40 14.01 8.23
CA VAL A 271 3.61 14.79 8.51
C VAL A 271 4.12 14.39 9.89
N ILE A 272 5.35 13.90 9.97
CA ILE A 272 5.96 13.42 11.23
C ILE A 272 7.03 14.42 11.66
N GLU A 273 6.95 14.87 12.90
CA GLU A 273 7.91 15.81 13.50
C GLU A 273 8.49 15.25 14.81
N ASN A 274 9.65 15.77 15.22
CA ASN A 274 10.25 15.41 16.50
C ASN A 274 9.33 15.87 17.65
N GLY A 275 9.11 14.98 18.62
CA GLY A 275 8.22 15.21 19.75
C GLY A 275 6.76 14.83 19.51
N ASP A 276 6.36 14.45 18.28
CA ASP A 276 5.04 13.88 18.04
C ASP A 276 4.86 12.56 18.81
N GLU A 277 3.64 12.27 19.26
CA GLU A 277 3.30 11.01 19.90
C GLU A 277 2.41 10.13 19.02
N TYR A 278 2.77 8.86 18.87
CA TYR A 278 2.03 7.85 18.13
C TYR A 278 2.00 6.53 18.89
N GLN A 279 0.80 6.01 19.16
CA GLN A 279 0.59 4.69 19.78
C GLN A 279 1.42 4.44 21.06
N GLY A 280 1.58 5.47 21.90
CA GLY A 280 2.36 5.39 23.15
C GLY A 280 3.88 5.59 23.00
N PHE A 281 4.35 5.94 21.80
CA PHE A 281 5.73 6.30 21.53
C PHE A 281 5.87 7.77 21.15
N GLU A 282 6.96 8.41 21.58
CA GLU A 282 7.36 9.75 21.17
C GLU A 282 8.44 9.68 20.08
N VAL A 283 8.33 10.50 19.04
CA VAL A 283 9.33 10.63 17.98
C VAL A 283 10.58 11.33 18.49
N LYS A 284 11.69 10.59 18.59
CA LYS A 284 13.00 11.12 19.01
C LYS A 284 13.85 11.58 17.83
N GLU A 285 13.67 10.96 16.66
CA GLU A 285 14.33 11.36 15.43
C GLU A 285 13.37 11.24 14.24
N ALA A 286 13.12 12.34 13.55
CA ALA A 286 12.43 12.43 12.28
C ALA A 286 13.41 12.93 11.22
N SER A 287 13.88 12.03 10.34
CA SER A 287 14.77 12.38 9.24
C SER A 287 14.27 11.81 7.93
N LYS A 288 14.85 12.27 6.80
CA LYS A 288 14.52 11.72 5.48
C LYS A 288 14.83 10.24 5.35
N ASN A 289 15.79 9.73 6.13
CA ASN A 289 16.32 8.38 6.03
C ASN A 289 15.68 7.39 7.00
N GLY A 290 14.78 7.85 7.87
CA GLY A 290 14.09 7.00 8.83
C GLY A 290 13.58 7.77 10.03
N ILE A 291 12.77 7.08 10.82
CA ILE A 291 12.15 7.62 12.03
C ILE A 291 12.50 6.71 13.20
N VAL A 292 12.83 7.31 14.35
CA VAL A 292 13.08 6.60 15.62
C VAL A 292 12.13 7.14 16.66
N LEU A 293 11.41 6.23 17.32
CA LEU A 293 10.48 6.52 18.38
C LEU A 293 10.82 5.69 19.62
N THR A 294 10.48 6.21 20.79
CA THR A 294 10.65 5.48 22.06
C THR A 294 9.38 5.57 22.90
N ASN A 295 9.08 4.55 23.69
CA ASN A 295 7.91 4.57 24.58
C ASN A 295 7.91 5.81 25.48
N SER A 296 6.81 6.57 25.50
CA SER A 296 6.70 7.82 26.27
C SER A 296 6.60 7.62 27.78
N LYS A 297 6.35 6.38 28.22
CA LYS A 297 6.18 6.01 29.64
C LYS A 297 6.70 4.60 29.88
N SER A 298 7.13 4.31 31.10
CA SER A 298 7.49 2.94 31.51
C SER A 298 6.33 1.95 31.31
N ILE A 299 6.67 0.73 30.92
CA ILE A 299 5.76 -0.38 30.67
C ILE A 299 6.01 -1.46 31.72
N THR A 300 5.04 -1.69 32.60
CA THR A 300 5.09 -2.83 33.53
C THR A 300 4.41 -4.04 32.90
N LEU A 301 5.17 -5.10 32.68
CA LEU A 301 4.72 -6.35 32.12
C LEU A 301 4.02 -7.18 33.21
N ASN A 302 2.77 -7.55 32.94
CA ASN A 302 2.07 -8.57 33.69
C ASN A 302 2.61 -9.95 33.27
N LEU A 303 3.15 -10.71 34.22
CA LEU A 303 3.70 -12.06 34.04
C LEU A 303 2.64 -13.17 34.22
N ASP A 304 1.39 -12.90 33.82
CA ASP A 304 0.35 -13.91 33.69
C ASP A 304 0.21 -14.25 32.21
N LYS A 305 0.40 -15.52 31.86
CA LYS A 305 0.35 -16.00 30.47
C LYS A 305 -0.96 -15.68 29.73
N ASP A 306 -2.04 -15.41 30.47
CA ASP A 306 -3.36 -15.12 29.89
C ASP A 306 -3.57 -13.60 29.72
N LYS A 307 -2.59 -12.77 30.07
CA LYS A 307 -2.62 -11.30 29.93
C LYS A 307 -1.80 -10.84 28.74
N LYS A 308 -2.35 -9.84 28.05
CA LYS A 308 -1.69 -9.11 26.97
C LYS A 308 -1.15 -7.79 27.49
N ASN A 309 0.13 -7.53 27.27
CA ASN A 309 0.79 -6.29 27.68
C ASN A 309 0.91 -5.35 26.47
N TYR A 310 -0.16 -4.61 26.17
CA TYR A 310 -0.19 -3.69 25.03
C TYR A 310 0.83 -2.57 25.20
N PHE A 311 1.63 -2.36 24.15
CA PHE A 311 2.58 -1.25 24.04
C PHE A 311 2.30 -0.38 22.81
N THR A 312 1.38 -0.81 21.93
CA THR A 312 0.70 0.03 20.95
C THR A 312 -0.80 -0.28 20.97
N ASP A 313 -1.58 0.32 20.07
CA ASP A 313 -3.02 0.07 19.96
C ASP A 313 -3.35 -1.38 19.53
N SER A 314 -2.39 -2.08 18.91
CA SER A 314 -2.59 -3.44 18.37
C SER A 314 -1.49 -4.43 18.73
N TRP A 315 -0.29 -3.95 19.04
CA TRP A 315 0.85 -4.78 19.39
C TRP A 315 1.01 -4.86 20.91
N TYR A 316 1.33 -6.05 21.37
CA TYR A 316 1.48 -6.35 22.78
C TYR A 316 2.61 -7.34 23.00
N PHE A 317 3.21 -7.32 24.18
CA PHE A 317 4.05 -8.40 24.64
C PHE A 317 3.19 -9.49 25.26
N GLN A 318 3.41 -10.72 24.82
CA GLN A 318 2.95 -11.91 25.50
C GLN A 318 4.09 -12.43 26.37
N THR A 319 3.79 -12.68 27.63
CA THR A 319 4.71 -13.28 28.61
C THR A 319 4.25 -14.69 28.94
N SER A 320 5.16 -15.52 29.45
CA SER A 320 4.80 -16.69 30.25
C SER A 320 4.60 -16.30 31.71
N ASP A 321 4.14 -17.26 32.52
CA ASP A 321 4.17 -17.11 33.97
C ASP A 321 5.60 -16.89 34.49
N GLU A 322 5.74 -16.21 35.62
CA GLU A 322 7.01 -16.10 36.36
C GLU A 322 7.58 -17.50 36.66
N GLY A 323 8.90 -17.64 36.55
CA GLY A 323 9.62 -18.89 36.79
C GLY A 323 9.51 -19.93 35.68
N LYS A 324 9.04 -19.52 34.49
CA LYS A 324 9.00 -20.38 33.29
C LYS A 324 10.19 -20.18 32.35
N GLY A 325 11.14 -19.32 32.69
CA GLY A 325 12.44 -19.28 32.03
C GLY A 325 13.28 -20.53 32.32
N SER A 326 14.35 -20.74 31.57
CA SER A 326 15.12 -22.00 31.59
C SER A 326 15.97 -22.30 32.84
N THR A 327 16.56 -21.31 33.51
CA THR A 327 17.59 -21.53 34.55
C THR A 327 17.32 -20.89 35.92
N SER A 328 16.68 -19.70 35.97
CA SER A 328 16.33 -19.00 37.23
C SER A 328 14.87 -19.19 37.59
N PRO A 329 14.52 -19.30 38.90
CA PRO A 329 13.13 -19.38 39.35
C PRO A 329 12.31 -18.11 39.12
N ASN A 330 12.93 -17.01 38.71
CA ASN A 330 12.24 -15.73 38.47
C ASN A 330 12.11 -15.41 36.97
N GLY A 331 12.80 -16.14 36.10
CA GLY A 331 12.82 -15.86 34.66
C GLY A 331 11.51 -16.22 33.96
N TYR A 332 11.28 -15.64 32.77
CA TYR A 332 10.08 -15.88 31.96
C TYR A 332 10.41 -15.74 30.46
N ILE A 333 9.44 -16.13 29.62
CA ILE A 333 9.51 -16.01 28.16
C ILE A 333 8.72 -14.77 27.72
N ILE A 334 9.26 -13.99 26.78
CA ILE A 334 8.61 -12.79 26.22
C ILE A 334 8.68 -12.77 24.69
N TYR A 335 7.61 -12.33 24.03
CA TYR A 335 7.58 -12.04 22.59
C TYR A 335 6.52 -10.98 22.23
N PRO A 336 6.74 -10.16 21.20
CA PRO A 336 5.72 -9.29 20.65
C PRO A 336 4.69 -10.11 19.87
N ALA A 337 3.46 -9.65 19.85
CA ALA A 337 2.36 -10.26 19.13
C ALA A 337 1.35 -9.22 18.68
N THR A 338 0.53 -9.59 17.70
CA THR A 338 -0.61 -8.81 17.23
C THR A 338 -1.75 -9.76 16.84
N ASP A 339 -2.98 -9.31 17.07
CA ASP A 339 -4.18 -10.05 16.67
C ASP A 339 -4.47 -9.80 15.18
N ILE A 340 -4.82 -10.84 14.43
CA ILE A 340 -5.27 -10.67 13.05
C ILE A 340 -6.71 -10.14 13.06
N VAL A 341 -6.87 -8.90 12.62
CA VAL A 341 -8.18 -8.34 12.29
C VAL A 341 -8.52 -8.74 10.85
N VAL A 342 -9.37 -9.74 10.67
CA VAL A 342 -9.94 -10.04 9.35
C VAL A 342 -11.01 -9.00 9.08
N GLU A 343 -10.68 -7.94 8.33
CA GLU A 343 -11.69 -7.06 7.78
C GLU A 343 -12.51 -7.83 6.74
N ASP A 344 -13.75 -8.12 7.12
CA ASP A 344 -14.68 -8.87 6.29
C ASP A 344 -15.11 -8.01 5.10
N LYS A 345 -14.39 -8.11 3.96
CA LYS A 345 -14.64 -7.32 2.74
C LYS A 345 -16.03 -7.56 2.11
N ASN A 346 -16.87 -8.40 2.71
CA ASN A 346 -18.24 -8.67 2.29
C ASN A 346 -19.32 -8.29 3.33
N ALA A 347 -18.97 -7.67 4.46
CA ALA A 347 -19.96 -7.24 5.46
C ALA A 347 -20.67 -5.91 5.09
N THR A 348 -21.14 -5.80 3.84
CA THR A 348 -22.23 -4.90 3.48
C THR A 348 -23.03 -5.51 2.34
N LYS A 349 -23.67 -6.66 2.60
CA LYS A 349 -24.86 -7.06 1.85
C LYS A 349 -25.90 -7.56 2.84
N SER A 350 -26.95 -6.75 2.99
CA SER A 350 -28.24 -7.18 3.54
C SER A 350 -28.67 -8.48 2.84
N ALA A 351 -28.80 -9.56 3.59
CA ALA A 351 -29.29 -10.83 3.09
C ALA A 351 -30.82 -10.77 2.98
N GLY A 352 -31.30 -10.41 1.79
CA GLY A 352 -32.55 -10.93 1.25
C GLY A 352 -32.27 -12.28 0.55
N ASN A 353 -33.05 -13.29 0.89
CA ASN A 353 -33.05 -14.65 0.33
C ASN A 353 -32.87 -14.72 -1.19
N SER A 354 -32.05 -15.66 -1.68
CA SER A 354 -32.51 -16.87 -2.40
C SER A 354 -31.35 -17.65 -3.07
N THR A 355 -31.16 -18.90 -2.62
CA THR A 355 -31.00 -20.17 -3.38
C THR A 355 -29.97 -20.34 -4.52
N GLU A 356 -29.03 -21.27 -4.26
CA GLU A 356 -28.42 -22.30 -5.13
C GLU A 356 -27.90 -21.98 -6.55
N ASN A 357 -26.59 -22.16 -6.78
CA ASN A 357 -26.10 -23.42 -7.36
C ASN A 357 -24.56 -23.53 -7.39
N THR A 358 -24.10 -24.73 -7.06
CA THR A 358 -22.71 -25.20 -7.00
C THR A 358 -22.24 -25.65 -8.39
N SER A 359 -21.03 -25.26 -8.81
CA SER A 359 -20.20 -26.08 -9.72
C SER A 359 -18.75 -25.62 -9.70
N MET A 360 -17.89 -26.43 -9.10
CA MET A 360 -16.43 -26.40 -9.21
C MET A 360 -16.00 -27.01 -10.54
N THR A 361 -15.06 -26.40 -11.28
CA THR A 361 -14.17 -27.17 -12.16
C THR A 361 -12.82 -26.47 -12.31
N SER A 362 -11.80 -27.10 -11.74
CA SER A 362 -10.38 -26.87 -11.95
C SER A 362 -9.94 -27.46 -13.29
N GLY A 363 -9.15 -26.73 -14.07
CA GLY A 363 -8.47 -27.24 -15.26
C GLY A 363 -7.06 -26.68 -15.39
N LEU A 364 -6.07 -27.46 -14.97
CA LEU A 364 -4.68 -27.30 -15.40
C LEU A 364 -4.57 -27.59 -16.91
N ASN A 365 -3.73 -26.85 -17.63
CA ASN A 365 -3.07 -27.37 -18.83
C ASN A 365 -1.60 -26.93 -18.86
N LYS A 366 -0.75 -27.89 -19.21
CA LYS A 366 0.71 -27.88 -19.30
C LYS A 366 1.09 -28.25 -20.75
N SER A 367 2.06 -27.55 -21.35
CA SER A 367 2.98 -27.98 -22.43
C SER A 367 3.80 -26.72 -22.83
N GLU A 368 5.14 -26.61 -22.72
CA GLU A 368 6.24 -27.28 -23.47
C GLU A 368 6.00 -27.22 -25.00
N ASP A 369 6.90 -26.84 -25.90
CA ASP A 369 8.32 -26.46 -25.92
C ASP A 369 8.63 -25.98 -27.38
N VAL A 370 9.86 -25.56 -27.66
CA VAL A 370 10.59 -25.56 -28.96
C VAL A 370 10.82 -24.20 -29.66
N SER A 371 12.04 -23.70 -29.43
CA SER A 371 12.91 -22.79 -30.22
C SER A 371 13.47 -23.51 -31.48
N PRO A 372 14.45 -23.01 -32.27
CA PRO A 372 14.93 -21.66 -32.61
C PRO A 372 14.73 -21.40 -34.13
N ASP A 373 15.17 -20.31 -34.77
CA ASP A 373 16.58 -20.17 -35.20
C ASP A 373 16.79 -18.92 -36.09
N TYR A 374 18.04 -18.44 -36.04
CA TYR A 374 18.94 -17.68 -36.95
C TYR A 374 18.54 -16.81 -38.17
N ARG A 375 19.19 -15.63 -38.20
CA ARG A 375 20.01 -14.97 -39.26
C ARG A 375 19.60 -13.50 -39.41
N ALA A 376 20.44 -12.53 -39.72
CA ALA A 376 21.87 -12.28 -39.82
C ALA A 376 21.96 -10.82 -40.33
N ALA A 377 22.99 -10.10 -39.92
CA ALA A 377 23.23 -8.67 -40.15
C ALA A 377 23.25 -8.23 -41.62
N SER A 378 23.05 -6.93 -41.89
CA SER A 378 24.13 -6.08 -42.41
C SER A 378 23.75 -4.58 -42.47
N SER A 379 24.74 -3.78 -42.10
CA SER A 379 24.91 -2.33 -42.17
C SER A 379 24.82 -1.69 -43.56
N LYS A 380 24.52 -0.38 -43.60
CA LYS A 380 25.27 0.64 -44.38
C LYS A 380 24.95 2.07 -43.92
N THR A 381 25.85 2.98 -44.28
CA THR A 381 26.35 4.15 -43.54
C THR A 381 26.05 5.48 -44.26
N ALA A 382 26.12 6.59 -43.50
CA ALA A 382 26.42 8.00 -43.88
C ALA A 382 25.32 8.77 -44.66
N ASP A 383 25.13 10.09 -44.56
CA ASP A 383 26.01 11.19 -44.18
C ASP A 383 25.19 12.45 -43.77
N SER A 384 25.94 13.39 -43.19
CA SER A 384 25.74 14.71 -42.57
C SER A 384 24.86 15.80 -43.21
N GLY A 385 24.55 16.80 -42.38
CA GLY A 385 24.18 18.17 -42.78
C GLY A 385 23.77 19.08 -41.61
N GLU A 386 24.74 19.71 -40.94
CA GLU A 386 24.53 20.84 -40.00
C GLU A 386 24.22 22.16 -40.74
N LYS A 387 23.37 23.03 -40.14
CA LYS A 387 23.75 24.39 -39.70
C LYS A 387 22.67 25.14 -38.91
N ASN A 388 23.17 26.12 -38.15
CA ASN A 388 22.68 26.75 -36.92
C ASN A 388 21.98 28.12 -37.07
N ILE A 389 21.10 28.45 -36.08
CA ILE A 389 20.91 29.70 -35.27
C ILE A 389 20.48 31.01 -36.01
N SER A 390 19.60 31.92 -35.55
CA SER A 390 19.22 32.51 -34.21
C SER A 390 17.83 33.20 -34.23
N LYS A 391 17.01 33.05 -33.16
CA LYS A 391 16.53 34.02 -32.11
C LYS A 391 15.87 35.36 -32.53
N GLU A 392 14.65 35.63 -32.00
CA GLU A 392 14.35 36.74 -31.07
C GLU A 392 12.96 36.55 -30.39
N ASP A 393 12.82 37.12 -29.18
CA ASP A 393 11.80 36.91 -28.14
C ASP A 393 10.47 37.64 -28.36
N THR A 394 9.34 37.10 -27.84
CA THR A 394 8.28 37.91 -27.20
C THR A 394 7.43 37.06 -26.24
N GLU A 395 7.21 37.58 -25.03
CA GLU A 395 6.33 37.04 -23.98
C GLU A 395 4.85 37.05 -24.40
N GLU A 396 4.12 35.94 -24.20
CA GLU A 396 2.67 35.97 -24.03
C GLU A 396 2.17 34.78 -23.17
N ALA A 397 1.20 35.08 -22.30
CA ALA A 397 0.57 34.19 -21.33
C ALA A 397 -0.24 33.03 -21.99
N PRO A 398 -0.58 31.93 -21.27
CA PRO A 398 -0.76 30.63 -21.89
C PRO A 398 -2.02 30.56 -22.76
N SER A 399 -1.80 30.12 -23.99
CA SER A 399 -2.79 29.95 -25.04
C SER A 399 -3.67 28.71 -24.82
N LYS A 400 -4.92 28.84 -25.24
CA LYS A 400 -5.93 27.79 -25.30
C LYS A 400 -5.46 26.60 -26.15
N LEU A 401 -5.78 25.39 -25.66
CA LEU A 401 -5.64 24.09 -26.33
C LEU A 401 -6.01 24.14 -27.82
N SER A 402 -5.00 23.93 -28.67
CA SER A 402 -5.14 23.63 -30.09
C SER A 402 -4.76 22.16 -30.28
N GLY A 403 -5.75 21.26 -30.27
CA GLY A 403 -5.51 19.83 -30.43
C GLY A 403 -6.70 19.00 -30.93
N PHE A 404 -7.92 19.55 -30.94
CA PHE A 404 -9.08 18.90 -31.54
C PHE A 404 -9.58 19.74 -32.72
N GLY A 405 -9.55 19.16 -33.92
CA GLY A 405 -10.25 19.73 -35.06
C GLY A 405 -11.73 19.92 -34.70
N ILE A 406 -12.17 21.17 -34.63
CA ILE A 406 -13.55 21.55 -34.29
C ILE A 406 -14.48 20.98 -35.37
N PHE A 407 -15.29 19.99 -35.02
CA PHE A 407 -16.53 19.71 -35.75
C PHE A 407 -17.71 20.26 -34.96
N SER A 408 -18.35 21.28 -35.53
CA SER A 408 -19.59 21.83 -35.02
C SER A 408 -20.71 20.78 -35.10
N GLY A 409 -21.12 20.26 -33.96
CA GLY A 409 -22.39 19.57 -33.77
C GLY A 409 -23.26 20.42 -32.86
N ILE A 410 -24.33 20.99 -33.41
CA ILE A 410 -25.32 21.85 -32.74
C ILE A 410 -25.82 21.17 -31.45
N LEU A 411 -25.55 21.76 -30.28
CA LEU A 411 -26.29 21.45 -29.06
C LEU A 411 -27.05 22.69 -28.60
N GLY A 412 -28.37 22.59 -28.71
CA GLY A 412 -29.32 23.66 -28.43
C GLY A 412 -29.35 24.06 -26.96
N ILE A 413 -29.42 25.37 -26.76
CA ILE A 413 -29.76 26.03 -25.51
C ILE A 413 -31.19 25.64 -25.12
N LEU A 414 -31.40 25.12 -23.91
CA LEU A 414 -32.69 25.25 -23.24
C LEU A 414 -32.48 25.62 -21.77
N ILE A 415 -32.51 26.93 -21.52
CA ILE A 415 -32.67 27.53 -20.20
C ILE A 415 -34.19 27.57 -19.93
N CYS A 416 -34.69 26.75 -19.02
CA CYS A 416 -36.03 26.92 -18.47
C CYS A 416 -35.97 27.77 -17.20
N VAL A 417 -36.20 29.08 -17.34
CA VAL A 417 -36.61 29.96 -16.25
C VAL A 417 -38.04 29.62 -15.87
N THR A 418 -38.25 29.06 -14.68
CA THR A 418 -39.58 28.91 -14.08
C THR A 418 -40.01 30.21 -13.42
N LEU A 419 -40.73 31.05 -14.16
CA LEU A 419 -41.66 32.04 -13.61
C LEU A 419 -43.05 31.41 -13.52
N ARG A 420 -43.55 31.15 -12.31
CA ARG A 420 -44.99 31.08 -12.06
C ARG A 420 -45.37 31.93 -10.86
N ARG A 421 -46.08 32.99 -11.20
CA ARG A 421 -46.76 33.98 -10.37
C ARG A 421 -48.18 33.46 -10.06
N LYS A 422 -48.66 33.68 -8.83
CA LYS A 422 -50.05 33.84 -8.33
C LYS A 422 -50.01 33.48 -6.84
N ILE A 423 -50.38 34.32 -5.88
CA ILE A 423 -51.47 35.31 -5.80
C ILE A 423 -50.95 36.62 -5.22
#